data_AF-A0A7S2CRF6-F1
#
_entry.id   AF-A0A7S2CRF6-F1
#
_cell.length_a   1.000
_cell.length_b   1.000
_cell.length_c   1.000
_cell.angle_alpha   90.00
_cell.angle_beta   90.00
_cell.angle_gamma   90.00
#
_symmetry.space_group_name_H-M   'P 1'
#
loop_
_entity.id
_entity.type
_entity.pdbx_description
1 polymer ?
#
loop_
_entity_poly.entity_id
_entity_poly.type
_entity_poly.pdbx_seq_one_letter_code
_entity_poly.pdbx_strand_id
1 'polypeptide(L)'
;VPPLPAGKSTGGGSMRSSAGSDDEDAAVLDAVRMMEELDLELDAPWTVAKITDGDVLRCLAELFTPPEHTRMTMGIGRDVTERSKKYTKLTLKGAWEVKMPLQKQYYDAKRMEVRRQLQRIDQASPPGVKRTAPTPTLTDKVGEKLGMNARLNEKLLLHGTKVKNIEVILNSGIDERYTTVSIFGNGAYLAEDPSKTDQYVEMDSGTATDDETARLHKALY
;
A
#
# COMPACT_ATOMS: atom_id res chain seq x y z
N VAL A 1 33.71 -53.94 48.34
CA VAL A 1 34.02 -53.22 49.60
C VAL A 1 35.49 -52.78 49.53
N PRO A 2 35.82 -51.53 49.91
CA PRO A 2 36.53 -50.54 49.08
C PRO A 2 38.01 -50.33 49.52
N PRO A 3 38.75 -49.22 49.24
CA PRO A 3 38.39 -47.85 49.66
C PRO A 3 38.65 -46.70 48.64
N LEU A 4 37.91 -45.62 48.86
CA LEU A 4 38.24 -44.24 48.52
C LEU A 4 39.54 -43.79 49.22
N PRO A 5 40.15 -42.68 48.78
CA PRO A 5 40.30 -41.61 49.76
C PRO A 5 39.91 -40.21 49.27
N ALA A 6 39.71 -39.39 50.30
CA ALA A 6 39.14 -38.07 50.38
C ALA A 6 39.88 -36.96 49.64
N GLY A 7 39.13 -35.88 49.38
CA GLY A 7 39.57 -34.71 48.63
C GLY A 7 40.39 -33.69 49.43
N LYS A 8 40.68 -32.58 48.73
CA LYS A 8 40.88 -31.24 49.31
C LYS A 8 40.60 -30.18 48.24
N SER A 9 39.79 -29.20 48.64
CA SER A 9 39.43 -28.00 47.89
C SER A 9 40.58 -27.00 47.81
N THR A 10 40.72 -26.29 46.69
CA THR A 10 41.08 -24.86 46.69
C THR A 10 40.38 -24.19 45.50
N GLY A 11 39.81 -23.01 45.73
CA GLY A 11 39.00 -22.27 44.78
C GLY A 11 39.80 -21.48 43.74
N GLY A 12 39.04 -20.92 42.81
CA GLY A 12 39.50 -19.95 41.81
C GLY A 12 38.36 -19.62 40.86
N GLY A 13 37.49 -18.70 41.27
CA GLY A 13 36.51 -18.12 40.37
C GLY A 13 37.20 -17.26 39.30
N SER A 14 36.67 -17.26 38.09
CA SER A 14 36.82 -16.13 37.18
C SER A 14 35.55 -15.99 36.37
N MET A 15 34.76 -14.99 36.75
CA MET A 15 33.72 -14.38 35.94
C MET A 15 34.30 -14.05 34.56
N ARG A 16 33.60 -14.44 33.49
CA ARG A 16 33.68 -13.74 32.20
C ARG A 16 32.39 -12.96 32.05
N SER A 17 32.61 -11.65 31.95
CA SER A 17 31.67 -10.55 31.85
C SER A 17 30.71 -10.69 30.66
N SER A 18 29.42 -10.59 30.96
CA SER A 18 28.39 -10.08 30.06
C SER A 18 28.56 -8.56 29.95
N ALA A 19 29.08 -8.09 28.83
CA ALA A 19 29.16 -6.66 28.50
C ALA A 19 28.77 -6.52 27.02
N GLY A 20 27.47 -6.51 26.75
CA GLY A 20 26.94 -6.46 25.39
C GLY A 20 25.43 -6.26 25.27
N SER A 21 24.67 -6.21 26.37
CA SER A 21 23.22 -5.93 26.35
C SER A 21 22.91 -4.44 26.45
N ASP A 22 23.70 -3.70 27.22
CA ASP A 22 23.28 -2.37 27.69
C ASP A 22 23.47 -1.27 26.63
N ASP A 23 24.40 -1.45 25.68
CA ASP A 23 24.63 -0.50 24.58
C ASP A 23 23.62 -0.67 23.42
N GLU A 24 23.15 -1.89 23.15
CA GLU A 24 22.09 -2.12 22.15
C GLU A 24 20.74 -1.62 22.67
N ASP A 25 20.44 -1.85 23.95
CA ASP A 25 19.20 -1.37 24.57
C ASP A 25 19.18 0.17 24.67
N ALA A 26 20.33 0.81 24.94
CA ALA A 26 20.45 2.26 24.94
C ALA A 26 20.24 2.86 23.54
N ALA A 27 20.78 2.24 22.49
CA ALA A 27 20.59 2.70 21.11
C ALA A 27 19.13 2.54 20.63
N VAL A 28 18.46 1.47 21.06
CA VAL A 28 17.03 1.25 20.78
C VAL A 28 16.17 2.26 21.54
N LEU A 29 16.47 2.52 22.81
CA LEU A 29 15.75 3.52 23.61
C LEU A 29 15.97 4.95 23.09
N ASP A 30 17.17 5.28 22.61
CA ASP A 30 17.46 6.58 22.01
C ASP A 30 16.77 6.71 20.65
N ALA A 31 16.65 5.63 19.86
CA ALA A 31 15.87 5.62 18.63
C ALA A 31 14.36 5.73 18.89
N VAL A 32 13.83 5.07 19.93
CA VAL A 32 12.43 5.21 20.37
C VAL A 32 12.15 6.62 20.86
N ARG A 33 13.09 7.21 21.62
CA ARG A 33 12.99 8.58 22.09
C ARG A 33 13.14 9.61 20.96
N MET A 34 13.98 9.35 19.95
CA MET A 34 14.03 10.16 18.73
C MET A 34 12.74 10.04 17.92
N MET A 35 12.09 8.87 17.91
CA MET A 35 10.77 8.68 17.31
C MET A 35 9.66 9.41 18.09
N GLU A 36 9.72 9.42 19.43
CA GLU A 36 8.79 10.17 20.29
C GLU A 36 9.06 11.69 20.29
N GLU A 37 10.31 12.14 20.14
CA GLU A 37 10.65 13.56 20.00
C GLU A 37 10.36 14.08 18.57
N LEU A 38 10.30 13.19 17.56
CA LEU A 38 9.78 13.49 16.21
C LEU A 38 8.26 13.56 16.13
N ASP A 39 7.54 13.15 17.18
CA ASP A 39 6.09 13.33 17.33
C ASP A 39 5.72 14.78 17.73
N LEU A 40 6.71 15.66 17.90
CA LEU A 40 6.51 17.09 18.10
C LEU A 40 6.35 17.80 16.74
N GLU A 41 5.09 18.08 16.42
CA GLU A 41 4.59 18.83 15.25
C GLU A 41 4.78 18.14 13.88
N LEU A 42 4.35 16.88 13.77
CA LEU A 42 4.11 16.29 12.46
C LEU A 42 2.94 17.00 11.78
N ASP A 43 3.26 17.85 10.80
CA ASP A 43 2.41 18.10 9.64
C ASP A 43 1.70 16.79 9.25
N ALA A 44 0.42 16.86 8.87
CA ALA A 44 -0.39 15.68 8.58
C ALA A 44 0.41 14.63 7.76
N PRO A 45 0.32 13.32 8.07
CA PRO A 45 1.19 12.27 7.51
C PRO A 45 1.08 12.13 5.98
N TRP A 46 0.12 12.85 5.41
CA TRP A 46 -0.13 13.00 4.00
C TRP A 46 -0.47 14.45 3.68
N THR A 47 -0.15 14.86 2.44
CA THR A 47 -0.67 16.08 1.83
C THR A 47 -1.34 15.75 0.51
N VAL A 48 -2.28 16.60 0.08
CA VAL A 48 -2.93 16.48 -1.22
C VAL A 48 -2.69 17.74 -2.04
N ALA A 49 -2.39 17.56 -3.31
CA ALA A 49 -2.27 18.66 -4.26
C ALA A 49 -3.20 18.43 -5.44
N LYS A 50 -4.05 19.40 -5.76
CA LYS A 50 -4.96 19.29 -6.90
C LYS A 50 -4.14 19.20 -8.19
N ILE A 51 -4.41 18.18 -8.99
CA ILE A 51 -3.77 18.00 -10.29
C ILE A 51 -4.41 18.97 -11.27
N THR A 52 -3.58 19.83 -11.85
CA THR A 52 -3.99 20.83 -12.86
C THR A 52 -3.42 20.55 -14.25
N ASP A 53 -2.45 19.62 -14.34
CA ASP A 53 -1.86 19.18 -15.59
C ASP A 53 -2.92 18.49 -16.47
N GLY A 54 -3.20 19.08 -17.63
CA GLY A 54 -4.23 18.61 -18.54
C GLY A 54 -3.92 17.24 -19.16
N ASP A 55 -2.66 16.88 -19.31
CA ASP A 55 -2.23 15.61 -19.93
C ASP A 55 -2.39 14.49 -18.92
N VAL A 56 -1.98 14.73 -17.68
CA VAL A 56 -2.23 13.82 -16.54
C VAL A 56 -3.73 13.63 -16.34
N LEU A 57 -4.53 14.71 -16.33
CA LEU A 57 -5.98 14.60 -16.18
C LEU A 57 -6.64 13.81 -17.32
N ARG A 58 -6.17 13.93 -18.56
CA ARG A 58 -6.66 13.10 -19.68
C ARG A 58 -6.30 11.63 -19.47
N CYS A 59 -5.07 11.34 -19.06
CA CYS A 59 -4.64 9.98 -18.72
C CYS A 59 -5.50 9.38 -17.60
N LEU A 60 -5.75 10.14 -16.52
CA LEU A 60 -6.60 9.69 -15.41
C LEU A 60 -8.06 9.49 -15.86
N ALA A 61 -8.59 10.34 -16.72
CA ALA A 61 -9.94 10.17 -17.26
C ALA A 61 -10.07 8.90 -18.13
N GLU A 62 -9.02 8.52 -18.86
CA GLU A 62 -8.98 7.27 -19.64
C GLU A 62 -9.17 6.03 -18.73
N LEU A 63 -8.67 6.04 -17.49
CA LEU A 63 -8.84 4.94 -16.53
C LEU A 63 -10.30 4.65 -16.18
N PHE A 64 -11.16 5.67 -16.25
CA PHE A 64 -12.58 5.57 -15.91
C PHE A 64 -13.47 5.25 -17.11
N THR A 65 -12.88 4.82 -18.23
CA THR A 65 -13.61 4.35 -19.41
C THR A 65 -13.77 2.83 -19.33
N PRO A 66 -14.97 2.31 -19.02
CA PRO A 66 -15.18 0.87 -18.90
C PRO A 66 -15.10 0.19 -20.29
N PRO A 67 -14.61 -1.05 -20.36
CA PRO A 67 -14.75 -1.90 -21.54
C PRO A 67 -16.22 -2.03 -21.98
N GLU A 68 -16.47 -2.19 -23.28
CA GLU A 68 -17.86 -2.26 -23.80
C GLU A 68 -18.69 -3.38 -23.14
N HIS A 69 -18.05 -4.52 -22.85
CA HIS A 69 -18.73 -5.67 -22.25
C HIS A 69 -19.08 -5.50 -20.77
N THR A 70 -18.45 -4.56 -20.05
CA THR A 70 -18.73 -4.26 -18.64
C THR A 70 -19.42 -2.91 -18.43
N ARG A 71 -19.50 -2.07 -19.46
CA ARG A 71 -20.14 -0.74 -19.44
C ARG A 71 -21.58 -0.75 -18.91
N MET A 72 -22.32 -1.82 -19.18
CA MET A 72 -23.71 -1.97 -18.73
C MET A 72 -23.84 -2.52 -17.29
N THR A 73 -22.72 -2.83 -16.63
CA THR A 73 -22.67 -3.39 -15.27
C THR A 73 -22.22 -2.38 -14.20
N MET A 74 -22.00 -1.12 -14.60
CA MET A 74 -21.74 -0.01 -13.68
C MET A 74 -22.88 0.14 -12.66
N GLY A 75 -22.56 0.29 -11.38
CA GLY A 75 -23.53 0.34 -10.28
C GLY A 75 -24.34 -0.94 -10.09
N ILE A 76 -23.95 -2.07 -10.71
CA ILE A 76 -24.64 -3.36 -10.63
C ILE A 76 -23.64 -4.42 -10.15
N GLY A 77 -23.93 -5.05 -9.01
CA GLY A 77 -23.09 -6.10 -8.48
C GLY A 77 -23.59 -6.64 -7.15
N ARG A 78 -22.97 -7.73 -6.69
CA ARG A 78 -23.23 -8.31 -5.36
C ARG A 78 -22.90 -7.31 -4.24
N ASP A 79 -21.82 -6.56 -4.42
CA ASP A 79 -21.20 -5.74 -3.38
C ASP A 79 -21.71 -4.28 -3.39
N VAL A 80 -22.58 -3.92 -4.35
CA VAL A 80 -23.18 -2.58 -4.44
C VAL A 80 -24.15 -2.38 -3.28
N THR A 81 -23.80 -1.46 -2.39
CA THR A 81 -24.63 -1.08 -1.24
C THR A 81 -25.70 -0.06 -1.61
N GLU A 82 -25.44 0.82 -2.59
CA GLU A 82 -26.35 1.89 -3.00
C GLU A 82 -26.84 1.71 -4.44
N ARG A 83 -27.96 1.02 -4.63
CA ARG A 83 -28.50 0.67 -5.96
C ARG A 83 -29.29 1.79 -6.66
N SER A 84 -29.10 3.04 -6.24
CA SER A 84 -30.11 4.08 -6.44
C SER A 84 -30.11 4.73 -7.84
N LYS A 85 -29.06 4.56 -8.66
CA LYS A 85 -28.99 5.17 -10.01
C LYS A 85 -28.37 4.23 -11.04
N LYS A 86 -29.03 4.07 -12.19
CA LYS A 86 -28.46 3.42 -13.38
C LYS A 86 -27.61 4.43 -14.14
N TYR A 87 -26.36 4.08 -14.41
CA TYR A 87 -25.45 4.85 -15.25
C TYR A 87 -24.55 3.91 -16.05
N THR A 88 -23.87 4.43 -17.06
CA THR A 88 -23.00 3.65 -17.96
C THR A 88 -21.64 4.32 -18.17
N LYS A 89 -21.39 5.42 -17.46
CA LYS A 89 -20.20 6.24 -17.63
C LYS A 89 -19.82 6.91 -16.32
N LEU A 90 -18.53 6.89 -16.01
CA LEU A 90 -17.91 7.77 -15.01
C LEU A 90 -17.25 8.94 -15.73
N THR A 91 -17.26 10.12 -15.10
CA THR A 91 -16.61 11.31 -15.63
C THR A 91 -15.73 11.90 -14.54
N LEU A 92 -14.43 12.03 -14.84
CA LEU A 92 -13.48 12.66 -13.93
C LEU A 92 -13.90 14.11 -13.67
N LYS A 93 -14.15 14.45 -12.41
CA LYS A 93 -14.48 15.82 -11.97
C LYS A 93 -13.27 16.56 -11.38
N GLY A 94 -12.38 15.82 -10.75
CA GLY A 94 -11.14 16.32 -10.16
C GLY A 94 -10.24 15.16 -9.80
N ALA A 95 -8.95 15.45 -9.64
CA ALA A 95 -7.95 14.51 -9.17
C ALA A 95 -6.97 15.25 -8.27
N TRP A 96 -6.46 14.53 -7.27
CA TRP A 96 -5.49 15.04 -6.31
C TRP A 96 -4.33 14.07 -6.25
N GLU A 97 -3.11 14.60 -6.30
CA GLU A 97 -1.89 13.86 -6.01
C GLU A 97 -1.79 13.73 -4.49
N VAL A 98 -1.75 12.49 -4.01
CA VAL A 98 -1.52 12.17 -2.61
C VAL A 98 -0.01 12.03 -2.39
N LYS A 99 0.53 12.78 -1.44
CA LYS A 99 1.94 12.69 -1.03
C LYS A 99 2.04 12.14 0.37
N MET A 100 2.64 10.96 0.49
CA MET A 100 2.91 10.26 1.75
C MET A 100 4.39 9.86 1.77
N PRO A 101 5.29 10.74 2.24
CA PRO A 101 6.73 10.55 2.08
C PRO A 101 7.24 9.23 2.66
N LEU A 102 6.78 8.85 3.86
CA LEU A 102 7.20 7.61 4.52
C LEU A 102 6.73 6.37 3.74
N GLN A 103 5.47 6.34 3.30
CA GLN A 103 4.92 5.23 2.53
C GLN A 103 5.53 5.15 1.13
N LYS A 104 5.93 6.29 0.55
CA LYS A 104 6.71 6.31 -0.69
C LYS A 104 8.08 5.67 -0.51
N GLN A 105 8.76 5.89 0.61
CA GLN A 105 10.02 5.21 0.92
C GLN A 105 9.83 3.69 1.06
N TYR A 106 8.78 3.25 1.76
CA TYR A 106 8.46 1.82 1.86
C TYR A 106 8.16 1.21 0.48
N TYR A 107 7.39 1.92 -0.34
CA TYR A 107 7.08 1.50 -1.71
C TYR A 107 8.36 1.34 -2.54
N ASP A 108 9.25 2.33 -2.54
CA ASP A 108 10.50 2.29 -3.30
C ASP A 108 11.43 1.17 -2.84
N ALA A 109 11.54 0.95 -1.52
CA ALA A 109 12.32 -0.15 -0.97
C ALA A 109 11.77 -1.52 -1.42
N LYS A 110 10.45 -1.71 -1.38
CA LYS A 110 9.80 -2.94 -1.87
C LYS A 110 9.93 -3.11 -3.38
N ARG A 111 9.88 -2.02 -4.15
CA ARG A 111 10.11 -2.03 -5.61
C ARG A 111 11.52 -2.51 -5.94
N MET A 112 12.52 -2.07 -5.18
CA MET A 112 13.91 -2.54 -5.32
C MET A 112 14.06 -4.02 -4.96
N GLU A 113 13.35 -4.48 -3.92
CA GLU A 113 13.31 -5.90 -3.56
C GLU A 113 12.71 -6.76 -4.68
N VAL A 114 11.54 -6.37 -5.21
CA VAL A 114 10.87 -7.06 -6.33
C VAL A 114 11.80 -7.13 -7.54
N ARG A 115 12.49 -6.04 -7.89
CA ARG A 115 13.48 -6.02 -8.97
C ARG A 115 14.54 -7.11 -8.78
N ARG A 116 15.11 -7.22 -7.58
CA ARG A 116 16.14 -8.22 -7.27
C ARG A 116 15.58 -9.64 -7.38
N GLN A 117 14.35 -9.85 -6.93
CA GLN A 117 13.68 -11.15 -7.03
C GLN A 117 13.43 -11.55 -8.48
N LEU A 118 12.90 -10.65 -9.31
CA LEU A 118 12.70 -10.90 -10.74
C LEU A 118 14.02 -11.24 -11.45
N GLN A 119 15.10 -10.52 -11.15
CA GLN A 119 16.43 -10.84 -11.69
C GLN A 119 16.91 -12.24 -11.32
N ARG A 120 16.72 -12.66 -10.06
CA ARG A 120 17.07 -14.02 -9.61
C ARG A 120 16.24 -15.08 -10.32
N ILE A 121 14.94 -14.84 -10.51
CA ILE A 121 14.05 -15.76 -11.24
C ILE A 121 14.50 -15.90 -12.69
N ASP A 122 14.86 -14.79 -13.36
CA ASP A 122 15.35 -14.81 -14.74
C ASP A 122 16.66 -15.58 -14.87
N GLN A 123 17.61 -15.33 -13.95
CA GLN A 123 18.89 -16.05 -13.93
C GLN A 123 18.73 -17.55 -13.69
N ALA A 124 17.74 -17.96 -12.89
CA ALA A 124 17.42 -19.35 -12.61
C ALA A 124 16.49 -19.99 -13.66
N SER A 125 16.02 -19.24 -14.66
CA SER A 125 15.11 -19.74 -15.68
C SER A 125 15.87 -20.50 -16.77
N PRO A 126 15.37 -21.67 -17.24
CA PRO A 126 15.97 -22.36 -18.37
C PRO A 126 15.98 -21.49 -19.63
N PRO A 127 16.94 -21.70 -20.57
CA PRO A 127 16.96 -20.99 -21.84
C PRO A 127 15.62 -21.04 -22.56
N GLY A 128 15.11 -19.88 -22.97
CA GLY A 128 13.83 -19.74 -23.67
C GLY A 128 12.59 -19.63 -22.77
N VAL A 129 12.71 -19.80 -21.44
CA VAL A 129 11.59 -19.67 -20.49
C VAL A 129 11.58 -18.27 -19.87
N LYS A 130 10.51 -17.51 -20.06
CA LYS A 130 10.33 -16.17 -19.47
C LYS A 130 9.32 -16.20 -18.33
N ARG A 131 9.78 -16.52 -17.10
CA ARG A 131 8.91 -16.61 -15.91
C ARG A 131 8.47 -15.25 -15.36
N THR A 132 9.16 -14.18 -15.71
CA THR A 132 8.92 -12.80 -15.24
C THR A 132 8.22 -11.94 -16.29
N ALA A 133 7.63 -12.56 -17.32
CA ALA A 133 6.92 -11.83 -18.36
C ALA A 133 5.81 -10.96 -17.72
N PRO A 134 5.76 -9.65 -18.03
CA PRO A 134 4.73 -8.77 -17.47
C PRO A 134 3.33 -9.25 -17.85
N THR A 135 2.39 -9.13 -16.91
CA THR A 135 0.99 -9.46 -17.15
C THR A 135 0.30 -8.25 -17.77
N PRO A 136 -0.27 -8.35 -18.98
CA PRO A 136 -0.93 -7.22 -19.60
C PRO A 136 -2.18 -6.80 -18.81
N THR A 137 -2.42 -5.50 -18.70
CA THR A 137 -3.65 -4.93 -18.12
C THR A 137 -4.28 -3.90 -19.05
N LEU A 138 -5.57 -3.63 -18.87
CA LEU A 138 -6.30 -2.58 -19.58
C LEU A 138 -5.69 -1.19 -19.35
N THR A 139 -5.00 -1.01 -18.23
CA THR A 139 -4.43 0.25 -17.78
C THR A 139 -2.97 0.45 -18.18
N ASP A 140 -2.31 -0.53 -18.82
CA ASP A 140 -0.88 -0.47 -19.13
C ASP A 140 -0.49 0.75 -19.96
N LYS A 141 -1.26 1.07 -21.00
CA LYS A 141 -1.02 2.25 -21.85
C LYS A 141 -1.03 3.56 -21.07
N VAL A 142 -1.93 3.67 -20.09
CA VAL A 142 -2.04 4.85 -19.23
C VAL A 142 -0.91 4.85 -18.20
N GLY A 143 -0.61 3.69 -17.61
CA GLY A 143 0.48 3.52 -16.66
C GLY A 143 1.84 3.90 -17.26
N GLU A 144 2.12 3.51 -18.51
CA GLU A 144 3.36 3.89 -19.20
C GLU A 144 3.49 5.41 -19.36
N LYS A 145 2.42 6.10 -19.76
CA LYS A 145 2.39 7.57 -19.85
C LYS A 145 2.64 8.25 -18.50
N LEU A 146 2.24 7.60 -17.40
CA LEU A 146 2.41 8.09 -16.02
C LEU A 146 3.67 7.53 -15.33
N GLY A 147 4.56 6.87 -16.06
CA GLY A 147 5.88 6.46 -15.58
C GLY A 147 5.95 5.12 -14.84
N MET A 148 4.95 4.25 -14.99
CA MET A 148 4.99 2.88 -14.46
C MET A 148 6.09 2.05 -15.14
N ASN A 149 6.84 1.29 -14.36
CA ASN A 149 7.91 0.44 -14.88
C ASN A 149 7.40 -0.95 -15.27
N ALA A 150 7.06 -1.10 -16.55
CA ALA A 150 6.60 -2.36 -17.13
C ALA A 150 7.57 -3.54 -16.89
N ARG A 151 8.89 -3.30 -16.78
CA ARG A 151 9.88 -4.37 -16.52
C ARG A 151 9.78 -4.95 -15.11
N LEU A 152 9.22 -4.20 -14.17
CA LEU A 152 8.94 -4.67 -12.81
C LEU A 152 7.52 -5.19 -12.65
N ASN A 153 6.76 -5.28 -13.75
CA ASN A 153 5.33 -5.52 -13.73
C ASN A 153 4.58 -4.52 -12.83
N GLU A 154 5.08 -3.27 -12.76
CA GLU A 154 4.44 -2.18 -12.02
C GLU A 154 3.19 -1.73 -12.79
N LYS A 155 2.05 -1.70 -12.11
CA LYS A 155 0.74 -1.44 -12.72
C LYS A 155 0.06 -0.25 -12.06
N LEU A 156 -0.63 0.53 -12.89
CA LEU A 156 -1.60 1.50 -12.43
C LEU A 156 -2.95 0.80 -12.35
N LEU A 157 -3.49 0.61 -11.15
CA LEU A 157 -4.76 -0.07 -10.92
C LEU A 157 -5.68 0.82 -10.10
N LEU A 158 -6.98 0.62 -10.25
CA LEU A 158 -8.01 1.32 -9.52
C LEU A 158 -8.31 0.61 -8.21
N HIS A 159 -8.71 1.40 -7.23
CA HIS A 159 -9.21 0.90 -5.96
C HIS A 159 -10.44 1.71 -5.53
N GLY A 160 -11.59 1.03 -5.46
CA GLY A 160 -12.84 1.63 -4.99
C GLY A 160 -13.04 1.37 -3.50
N THR A 161 -13.42 2.41 -2.75
CA THR A 161 -13.62 2.29 -1.30
C THR A 161 -14.66 3.29 -0.78
N LYS A 162 -15.05 3.11 0.48
CA LYS A 162 -15.91 4.02 1.24
C LYS A 162 -15.13 5.21 1.74
N VAL A 163 -15.78 6.37 1.88
CA VAL A 163 -15.15 7.63 2.32
C VAL A 163 -14.37 7.44 3.63
N LYS A 164 -14.97 6.79 4.63
CA LYS A 164 -14.34 6.51 5.93
C LYS A 164 -13.01 5.73 5.85
N ASN A 165 -12.80 4.96 4.79
CA ASN A 165 -11.57 4.19 4.62
C ASN A 165 -10.46 5.03 3.98
N ILE A 166 -10.80 6.11 3.26
CA ILE A 166 -9.82 6.97 2.59
C ILE A 166 -8.87 7.54 3.62
N GLU A 167 -9.37 8.08 4.72
CA GLU A 167 -8.52 8.64 5.77
C GLU A 167 -7.60 7.60 6.41
N VAL A 168 -8.11 6.39 6.68
CA VAL A 168 -7.30 5.29 7.21
C VAL A 168 -6.16 4.94 6.23
N ILE A 169 -6.47 4.84 4.93
CA ILE A 169 -5.49 4.59 3.87
C ILE A 169 -4.47 5.72 3.78
N LEU A 170 -4.91 6.98 3.89
CA LEU A 170 -4.02 8.14 3.83
C LEU A 170 -3.09 8.22 5.06
N ASN A 171 -3.55 7.81 6.24
CA ASN A 171 -2.74 7.84 7.45
C ASN A 171 -1.75 6.66 7.52
N SER A 172 -2.12 5.48 7.02
CA SER A 172 -1.34 4.25 7.23
C SER A 172 -0.84 3.55 5.97
N GLY A 173 -1.34 3.93 4.80
CA GLY A 173 -1.15 3.18 3.55
C GLY A 173 -2.14 2.02 3.42
N ILE A 174 -1.90 1.15 2.45
CA ILE A 174 -2.66 -0.09 2.28
C ILE A 174 -1.98 -1.19 3.10
N ASP A 175 -2.62 -1.61 4.19
CA ASP A 175 -2.11 -2.64 5.11
C ASP A 175 -3.13 -3.77 5.35
N GLU A 176 -2.82 -4.70 6.26
CA GLU A 176 -3.67 -5.86 6.57
C GLU A 176 -5.06 -5.49 7.09
N ARG A 177 -5.23 -4.33 7.73
CA ARG A 177 -6.54 -3.85 8.20
C ARG A 177 -7.45 -3.50 7.04
N TYR A 178 -6.85 -3.27 5.87
CA TYR A 178 -7.51 -2.98 4.62
C TYR A 178 -7.66 -4.21 3.70
N THR A 179 -7.26 -5.39 4.17
CA THR A 179 -7.40 -6.62 3.41
C THR A 179 -8.83 -7.15 3.49
N THR A 180 -9.29 -7.72 2.39
CA THR A 180 -10.59 -8.39 2.30
C THR A 180 -10.37 -9.87 2.03
N VAL A 181 -11.18 -10.73 2.61
CA VAL A 181 -11.22 -12.14 2.23
C VAL A 181 -12.03 -12.27 0.94
N SER A 182 -11.39 -12.73 -0.13
CA SER A 182 -12.05 -13.01 -1.40
C SER A 182 -11.56 -14.34 -1.98
N ILE A 183 -11.92 -14.62 -3.23
CA ILE A 183 -11.65 -15.90 -3.91
C ILE A 183 -10.15 -16.21 -4.08
N PHE A 184 -9.28 -15.20 -3.95
CA PHE A 184 -7.82 -15.35 -4.04
C PHE A 184 -7.12 -15.25 -2.67
N GLY A 185 -7.87 -15.36 -1.58
CA GLY A 185 -7.35 -15.29 -0.21
C GLY A 185 -7.56 -13.94 0.45
N ASN A 186 -6.83 -13.69 1.54
CA ASN A 186 -6.88 -12.42 2.26
C ASN A 186 -5.85 -11.45 1.68
N GLY A 187 -6.29 -10.30 1.18
CA GLY A 187 -5.39 -9.33 0.55
C GLY A 187 -6.06 -8.01 0.19
N ALA A 188 -5.27 -7.05 -0.30
CA ALA A 188 -5.77 -5.83 -0.90
C ALA A 188 -6.13 -6.08 -2.37
N TYR A 189 -7.36 -5.75 -2.75
CA TYR A 189 -7.87 -6.01 -4.10
C TYR A 189 -7.90 -4.73 -4.92
N LEU A 190 -7.28 -4.80 -6.09
CA LEU A 190 -7.21 -3.73 -7.07
C LEU A 190 -7.83 -4.24 -8.37
N ALA A 191 -8.31 -3.33 -9.23
CA ALA A 191 -8.88 -3.70 -10.51
C ALA A 191 -8.43 -2.76 -11.63
N GLU A 192 -8.32 -3.31 -12.84
CA GLU A 192 -8.12 -2.55 -14.06
C GLU A 192 -9.42 -1.99 -14.64
N ASP A 193 -10.55 -2.64 -14.33
CA ASP A 193 -11.87 -2.25 -14.84
C ASP A 193 -12.58 -1.33 -13.83
N PRO A 194 -12.89 -0.07 -14.22
CA PRO A 194 -13.59 0.86 -13.34
C PRO A 194 -14.97 0.36 -12.90
N SER A 195 -15.65 -0.46 -13.73
CA SER A 195 -16.95 -1.04 -13.39
C SER A 195 -16.89 -1.97 -12.19
N LYS A 196 -15.73 -2.58 -11.94
CA LYS A 196 -15.55 -3.45 -10.78
C LYS A 196 -15.26 -2.63 -9.53
N THR A 197 -14.42 -1.61 -9.63
CA THR A 197 -14.12 -0.72 -8.48
C THR A 197 -15.34 0.07 -8.02
N ASP A 198 -16.17 0.48 -8.97
CA ASP A 198 -17.42 1.20 -8.74
C ASP A 198 -18.39 0.46 -7.81
N GLN A 199 -18.34 -0.87 -7.79
CA GLN A 199 -19.16 -1.69 -6.88
C GLN A 199 -18.80 -1.53 -5.40
N TYR A 200 -17.66 -0.94 -5.07
CA TYR A 200 -17.16 -0.78 -3.70
C TYR A 200 -17.14 0.68 -3.23
N VAL A 201 -17.56 1.62 -4.08
CA VAL A 201 -17.62 3.05 -3.76
C VAL A 201 -18.98 3.38 -3.15
N GLU A 202 -18.98 4.31 -2.20
CA GLU A 202 -20.18 4.88 -1.58
C GLU A 202 -20.34 6.34 -2.02
N MET A 203 -21.58 6.79 -2.26
CA MET A 203 -21.81 8.19 -2.63
C MET A 203 -21.45 9.11 -1.46
N ASP A 204 -20.50 10.00 -1.68
CA ASP A 204 -20.20 11.08 -0.74
C ASP A 204 -21.15 12.26 -0.97
N SER A 205 -21.91 12.66 0.05
CA SER A 205 -22.78 13.84 -0.02
C SER A 205 -21.99 15.16 0.08
N GLY A 206 -20.70 15.11 0.43
CA GLY A 206 -19.87 16.29 0.69
C GLY A 206 -20.25 17.00 2.01
N THR A 207 -21.06 16.36 2.85
CA THR A 207 -21.44 16.87 4.17
C THR A 207 -20.93 15.89 5.22
N ALA A 208 -19.84 16.23 5.88
CA ALA A 208 -19.30 15.43 6.97
C ALA A 208 -20.18 15.50 8.22
N THR A 209 -20.37 14.36 8.87
CA THR A 209 -21.04 14.27 10.18
C THR A 209 -20.05 14.00 11.33
N ASP A 210 -18.82 13.64 11.00
CA ASP A 210 -17.71 13.32 11.89
C ASP A 210 -16.46 14.13 11.52
N ASP A 211 -15.59 14.35 12.51
CA ASP A 211 -14.41 15.22 12.38
C ASP A 211 -13.39 14.70 11.35
N GLU A 212 -13.27 13.37 11.25
CA GLU A 212 -12.42 12.65 10.30
C GLU A 212 -12.81 12.99 8.85
N THR A 213 -14.05 12.69 8.49
CA THR A 213 -14.60 13.01 7.16
C THR A 213 -14.56 14.53 6.89
N ALA A 214 -14.78 15.37 7.90
CA ALA A 214 -14.72 16.82 7.76
C ALA A 214 -13.31 17.32 7.40
N ARG A 215 -12.27 16.72 8.00
CA ARG A 215 -10.87 17.00 7.67
C ARG A 215 -10.57 16.61 6.22
N LEU A 216 -10.99 15.42 5.80
CA LEU A 216 -10.82 14.95 4.44
C LEU A 216 -11.55 15.87 3.43
N HIS A 217 -12.80 16.24 3.72
CA HIS A 217 -13.58 17.16 2.90
C HIS A 217 -12.90 18.51 2.76
N LYS A 218 -12.40 19.10 3.85
CA LYS A 218 -11.66 20.37 3.81
C LYS A 218 -10.36 20.29 2.99
N ALA A 219 -9.74 19.12 2.92
CA ALA A 219 -8.53 18.92 2.13
C ALA A 219 -8.82 18.77 0.62
N LEU A 220 -10.03 18.30 0.25
CA LEU A 220 -10.39 17.96 -1.13
C LEU A 220 -11.35 18.96 -1.79
N TYR A 221 -12.26 19.59 -1.04
CA TYR A 221 -13.30 20.51 -1.52
C TYR A 221 -12.99 21.97 -1.17
#